data_AF-A0A9N9FG63-F1
#
_entry.id   AF-A0A9N9FG63-F1
#
_cell.length_a   1.000
_cell.length_b   1.000
_cell.length_c   1.000
_cell.angle_alpha   90.00
_cell.angle_beta   90.00
_cell.angle_gamma   90.00
#
_symmetry.space_group_name_H-M   'P 1'
#
loop_
_entity.id
_entity.type
_entity.pdbx_description
1 polymer ?
#
loop_
_entity_poly.entity_id
_entity_poly.type
_entity_poly.pdbx_seq_one_letter_code
_entity_poly.pdbx_strand_id
1 'polypeptide(L)'
;MSFSHCSFCQHRCQGILNLPYFTFTPPSILTFHWLYHQPYDQAQHLTCEYSNRSLMMALHRNFSLHKKRRSMKNKGYLNIGNNDSNGLKLHIDKSDNSGKRRDWELPRKTLHSSIGFIVFYLYSRDTDPILIRNYLVIAFIFISAVDALRFSNRTINNLYIKFCGFLMRDIEKTEKYNGVIYYLAGCIGALTIFPKDIAALSIIILAWCDTAASYIGRIWGHYTFRFKNGKSLAGTLGAMTFGALSGLLFWGSDLFIRRYVVKGHQIFDTPSWQSEKISLPVLVLLTGVIGGVSELIDLWGLDDNLVIPLAAGSMLWILLKGFSGLSDVGSWIGIV
;
A
#
# COMPACT_ATOMS: atom_id res chain seq x y z
N MET A 1 -53.25 12.52 53.09
CA MET A 1 -52.10 12.06 53.88
C MET A 1 -51.07 13.19 53.93
N SER A 2 -50.82 13.67 55.15
CA SER A 2 -49.73 14.58 55.58
C SER A 2 -48.36 14.07 55.08
N PHE A 3 -47.30 14.85 54.79
CA PHE A 3 -46.59 15.90 55.55
C PHE A 3 -45.89 16.84 54.55
N SER A 4 -45.96 18.18 54.64
CA SER A 4 -45.31 19.13 55.58
C SER A 4 -43.80 19.30 55.40
N HIS A 5 -43.42 20.48 54.86
CA HIS A 5 -42.27 21.35 55.18
C HIS A 5 -40.88 20.76 55.46
N CYS A 6 -39.88 21.25 54.72
CA CYS A 6 -38.78 22.01 55.34
C CYS A 6 -38.09 22.95 54.33
N SER A 7 -38.38 24.23 54.45
CA SER A 7 -37.55 25.33 53.95
C SER A 7 -36.45 25.56 54.98
N PHE A 8 -35.17 25.47 54.60
CA PHE A 8 -34.06 26.31 55.07
C PHE A 8 -32.71 25.70 54.66
N CYS A 9 -32.07 26.27 53.65
CA CYS A 9 -30.63 26.50 53.72
C CYS A 9 -30.32 27.75 52.91
N GLN A 10 -30.46 28.87 53.62
CA GLN A 10 -30.08 30.21 53.21
C GLN A 10 -28.59 30.28 52.88
N HIS A 11 -28.26 31.08 51.87
CA HIS A 11 -26.96 31.72 51.64
C HIS A 11 -25.75 30.81 51.42
N ARG A 12 -25.50 30.46 50.15
CA ARG A 12 -24.13 30.32 49.67
C ARG A 12 -23.99 30.82 48.22
N CYS A 13 -23.44 32.03 48.11
CA CYS A 13 -22.64 32.57 47.02
C CYS A 13 -23.18 32.56 45.58
N GLN A 14 -23.53 33.77 45.15
CA GLN A 14 -22.94 34.47 44.00
C GLN A 14 -23.29 34.00 42.57
N GLY A 15 -24.18 34.78 41.95
CA GLY A 15 -24.00 35.27 40.58
C GLY A 15 -24.30 34.28 39.46
N ILE A 16 -25.57 34.01 39.20
CA ILE A 16 -25.99 33.56 37.87
C ILE A 16 -25.83 34.78 36.95
N LEU A 17 -24.63 34.94 36.40
CA LEU A 17 -24.39 35.82 35.28
C LEU A 17 -25.36 35.41 34.17
N ASN A 18 -26.22 36.34 33.72
CA ASN A 18 -27.02 36.21 32.50
C ASN A 18 -26.08 36.15 31.29
N LEU A 19 -25.42 35.02 31.08
CA LEU A 19 -24.66 34.73 29.88
C LEU A 19 -25.56 33.97 28.90
N PRO A 20 -25.52 34.32 27.61
CA PRO A 20 -26.31 33.61 26.61
C PRO A 20 -25.98 32.12 26.63
N TYR A 21 -26.99 31.28 26.83
CA TYR A 21 -26.87 29.83 26.78
C TYR A 21 -26.91 29.41 25.30
N PHE A 22 -25.77 29.08 24.71
CA PHE A 22 -25.68 28.68 23.30
C PHE A 22 -26.07 27.21 23.12
N THR A 23 -27.23 26.96 22.51
CA THR A 23 -27.62 25.61 22.05
C THR A 23 -26.98 25.32 20.70
N PHE A 24 -26.26 24.20 20.57
CA PHE A 24 -25.63 23.79 19.33
C PHE A 24 -26.65 23.24 18.33
N THR A 25 -26.84 23.93 17.20
CA THR A 25 -27.58 23.41 16.05
C THR A 25 -26.59 22.75 15.07
N PRO A 26 -26.75 21.45 14.75
CA PRO A 26 -25.86 20.77 13.82
C PRO A 26 -26.00 21.34 12.39
N PRO A 27 -24.90 21.53 11.65
CA PRO A 27 -24.96 22.01 10.27
C PRO A 27 -25.60 20.96 9.35
N SER A 28 -26.33 21.42 8.33
CA SER A 28 -26.92 20.55 7.31
C SER A 28 -25.83 19.83 6.50
N ILE A 29 -25.98 18.51 6.35
CA ILE A 29 -25.07 17.66 5.59
C ILE A 29 -25.41 17.77 4.10
N LEU A 30 -24.82 18.75 3.40
CA LEU A 30 -24.82 18.76 1.94
C LEU A 30 -23.54 19.40 1.42
N THR A 31 -22.47 18.61 1.39
CA THR A 31 -21.17 18.94 0.80
C THR A 31 -21.21 19.14 -0.72
N PHE A 32 -22.32 18.80 -1.39
CA PHE A 32 -22.44 18.86 -2.86
C PHE A 32 -23.30 20.01 -3.39
N HIS A 33 -24.14 20.67 -2.58
CA HIS A 33 -25.04 21.73 -3.08
C HIS A 33 -24.27 22.99 -3.50
N TRP A 34 -23.14 23.26 -2.84
CA TRP A 34 -22.30 24.43 -3.05
C TRP A 34 -21.49 24.45 -4.35
N LEU A 35 -21.27 23.29 -4.98
CA LEU A 35 -20.47 23.20 -6.20
C LEU A 35 -21.26 23.52 -7.48
N TYR A 36 -22.59 23.49 -7.43
CA TYR A 36 -23.42 23.53 -8.63
C TYR A 36 -24.66 24.44 -8.59
N HIS A 37 -25.13 24.94 -7.44
CA HIS A 37 -26.33 25.80 -7.42
C HIS A 37 -26.23 27.10 -6.59
N GLN A 38 -26.47 28.19 -7.33
CA GLN A 38 -26.98 29.53 -6.97
C GLN A 38 -26.17 30.41 -5.98
N PRO A 39 -25.33 31.34 -6.47
CA PRO A 39 -24.72 32.39 -5.65
C PRO A 39 -25.71 33.50 -5.20
N TYR A 40 -27.00 33.39 -5.52
CA TYR A 40 -27.96 34.49 -5.39
C TYR A 40 -28.33 34.85 -3.94
N ASP A 41 -28.52 33.86 -3.06
CA ASP A 41 -28.92 34.12 -1.66
C ASP A 41 -27.75 34.58 -0.77
N GLN A 42 -26.51 34.20 -1.09
CA GLN A 42 -25.35 34.57 -0.28
C GLN A 42 -24.80 35.96 -0.63
N ALA A 43 -25.04 36.45 -1.85
CA ALA A 43 -24.59 37.77 -2.30
C ALA A 43 -25.29 38.94 -1.56
N GLN A 44 -26.41 38.69 -0.89
CA GLN A 44 -27.09 39.71 -0.08
C GLN A 44 -26.37 39.99 1.26
N HIS A 45 -25.56 39.04 1.74
CA HIS A 45 -24.89 39.13 3.04
C HIS A 45 -23.36 39.17 2.94
N LEU A 46 -22.79 38.81 1.78
CA LEU A 46 -21.35 38.82 1.52
C LEU A 46 -21.05 39.79 0.37
N THR A 47 -19.99 40.59 0.49
CA THR A 47 -19.55 41.45 -0.61
C THR A 47 -19.16 40.59 -1.81
N CYS A 48 -19.44 41.06 -3.04
CA CYS A 48 -19.21 40.31 -4.29
C CYS A 48 -17.79 39.73 -4.41
N GLU A 49 -16.81 40.35 -3.76
CA GLU A 49 -15.42 39.88 -3.67
C GLU A 49 -15.30 38.46 -3.06
N TYR A 50 -16.07 38.14 -2.00
CA TYR A 50 -16.02 36.85 -1.31
C TYR A 50 -16.93 35.77 -1.89
N SER A 51 -17.76 36.12 -2.88
CA SER A 51 -18.61 35.16 -3.62
C SER A 51 -17.88 34.46 -4.76
N ASN A 52 -16.66 34.90 -5.10
CA ASN A 52 -15.91 34.38 -6.23
C ASN A 52 -15.28 33.01 -5.88
N ARG A 53 -15.61 31.97 -6.65
CA ARG A 53 -15.12 30.59 -6.48
C ARG A 53 -13.60 30.51 -6.34
N SER A 54 -12.86 31.32 -7.11
CA SER A 54 -11.40 31.37 -7.10
C SER A 54 -10.86 31.88 -5.77
N LEU A 55 -11.49 32.92 -5.21
CA LEU A 55 -11.12 33.48 -3.91
C LEU A 55 -11.50 32.53 -2.77
N MET A 56 -12.65 31.86 -2.87
CA MET A 56 -13.07 30.89 -1.85
C MET A 56 -12.15 29.66 -1.82
N MET A 57 -11.68 29.18 -2.98
CA MET A 57 -10.66 28.13 -3.05
C MET A 57 -9.31 28.61 -2.51
N ALA A 58 -8.94 29.87 -2.76
CA ALA A 58 -7.73 30.48 -2.18
C ALA A 58 -7.83 30.62 -0.65
N LEU A 59 -8.99 31.02 -0.13
CA LEU A 59 -9.28 31.08 1.30
C LEU A 59 -9.26 29.70 1.94
N HIS A 60 -9.91 28.70 1.33
CA HIS A 60 -9.88 27.32 1.82
C HIS A 60 -8.45 26.77 1.87
N ARG A 61 -7.65 27.03 0.82
CA ARG A 61 -6.23 26.69 0.77
C ARG A 61 -5.45 27.39 1.89
N ASN A 62 -5.68 28.69 2.09
CA ASN A 62 -5.02 29.47 3.15
C ASN A 62 -5.41 28.99 4.56
N PHE A 63 -6.67 28.67 4.81
CA PHE A 63 -7.12 28.09 6.08
C PHE A 63 -6.52 26.72 6.33
N SER A 64 -6.48 25.85 5.31
CA SER A 64 -5.84 24.54 5.39
C SER A 64 -4.33 24.68 5.69
N LEU A 65 -3.66 25.63 5.05
CA LEU A 65 -2.26 25.96 5.32
C LEU A 65 -2.05 26.52 6.73
N HIS A 66 -2.95 27.37 7.24
CA HIS A 66 -2.89 27.89 8.61
C HIS A 66 -3.12 26.78 9.66
N LYS A 67 -4.07 25.87 9.42
CA LYS A 67 -4.28 24.70 10.29
C LYS A 67 -3.05 23.79 10.30
N LYS A 68 -2.44 23.58 9.14
CA LYS A 68 -1.17 22.84 9.00
C LYS A 68 -0.02 23.54 9.72
N ARG A 69 0.12 24.86 9.59
CA ARG A 69 1.11 25.69 10.33
C ARG A 69 0.93 25.58 11.84
N ARG A 70 -0.30 25.69 12.36
CA ARG A 70 -0.59 25.50 13.79
C ARG A 70 -0.29 24.09 14.27
N SER A 71 -0.64 23.06 13.48
CA SER A 71 -0.29 21.67 13.80
C SER A 71 1.22 21.43 13.81
N MET A 72 1.98 22.08 12.91
CA MET A 72 3.44 21.99 12.90
C MET A 72 4.08 22.77 14.06
N LYS A 73 3.52 23.93 14.45
CA LYS A 73 3.92 24.68 15.65
C LYS A 73 3.70 23.86 16.93
N ASN A 74 2.52 23.24 17.09
CA ASN A 74 2.23 22.38 18.26
C ASN A 74 3.10 21.12 18.32
N LYS A 75 3.66 20.68 17.20
CA LYS A 75 4.61 19.55 17.14
C LYS A 75 6.09 19.99 17.27
N GLY A 76 6.36 21.28 17.54
CA GLY A 76 7.71 21.80 17.77
C GLY A 76 8.57 21.98 16.51
N TYR A 77 8.00 21.90 15.30
CA TYR A 77 8.76 21.99 14.05
C TYR A 77 9.06 23.41 13.57
N LEU A 78 8.56 24.44 14.26
CA LEU A 78 8.71 25.84 13.90
C LEU A 78 9.16 26.63 15.12
N ASN A 79 10.45 26.97 15.18
CA ASN A 79 10.95 28.06 16.01
C ASN A 79 10.96 29.32 15.15
N ILE A 80 10.13 30.30 15.51
CA ILE A 80 10.19 31.63 14.91
C ILE A 80 10.82 32.51 15.99
N GLY A 81 12.07 32.91 15.76
CA GLY A 81 12.65 34.03 16.47
C GLY A 81 11.86 35.29 16.11
N ASN A 82 11.41 36.03 17.11
CA ASN A 82 10.85 37.35 16.91
C ASN A 82 11.96 38.24 16.36
N ASN A 83 11.88 38.62 15.09
CA ASN A 83 12.52 39.84 14.59
C ASN A 83 11.66 40.41 13.46
N ASP A 84 11.03 41.52 13.81
CA ASP A 84 10.73 42.74 13.06
C ASP A 84 10.38 42.67 11.57
N SER A 85 9.25 43.33 11.31
CA SER A 85 8.82 43.96 10.07
C SER A 85 9.95 44.35 9.11
N ASN A 86 10.15 43.56 8.06
CA ASN A 86 10.15 43.98 6.66
C ASN A 86 10.54 42.79 5.75
N GLY A 87 9.69 42.47 4.78
CA GLY A 87 10.01 41.60 3.63
C GLY A 87 10.68 40.26 3.95
N LEU A 88 9.90 39.26 4.38
CA LEU A 88 10.41 37.91 4.64
C LEU A 88 10.86 37.22 3.33
N LYS A 89 12.13 37.37 2.96
CA LYS A 89 12.81 36.51 1.99
C LYS A 89 12.90 35.11 2.60
N LEU A 90 12.12 34.18 2.06
CA LEU A 90 12.18 32.76 2.40
C LEU A 90 13.54 32.19 1.95
N HIS A 91 14.56 32.30 2.80
CA HIS A 91 15.62 31.31 2.81
C HIS A 91 15.00 30.02 3.35
N ILE A 92 14.57 29.15 2.44
CA ILE A 92 14.40 27.74 2.78
C ILE A 92 15.82 27.24 2.98
N ASP A 93 16.30 27.33 4.23
CA ASP A 93 17.39 26.46 4.65
C ASP A 93 16.91 25.04 4.37
N LYS A 94 17.50 24.42 3.35
CA LYS A 94 17.62 22.98 3.26
C LYS A 94 18.53 22.55 4.42
N SER A 95 18.05 22.70 5.66
CA SER A 95 18.60 21.93 6.74
C SER A 95 18.20 20.49 6.41
N ASP A 96 19.24 19.79 5.97
CA ASP A 96 19.24 18.39 5.67
C ASP A 96 18.70 17.64 6.90
N ASN A 97 17.40 17.36 6.88
CA ASN A 97 16.73 16.48 7.83
C ASN A 97 16.91 15.03 7.36
N SER A 98 18.14 14.67 6.97
CA SER A 98 18.65 13.31 6.89
C SER A 98 18.75 12.65 8.27
N GLY A 99 18.38 13.36 9.34
CA GLY A 99 18.16 12.82 10.67
C GLY A 99 16.68 12.54 10.99
N LYS A 100 16.28 11.27 10.87
CA LYS A 100 15.26 10.63 11.73
C LYS A 100 13.77 10.94 11.44
N ARG A 101 13.32 10.81 10.19
CA ARG A 101 12.00 10.17 9.96
C ARG A 101 12.22 8.68 10.17
N ARG A 102 11.84 8.16 11.34
CA ARG A 102 11.91 6.73 11.63
C ARG A 102 11.01 6.02 10.60
N ASP A 103 11.62 5.36 9.62
CA ASP A 103 10.97 4.71 8.49
C ASP A 103 10.11 3.54 8.96
N TRP A 104 8.88 3.82 9.39
CA TRP A 104 7.90 2.79 9.74
C TRP A 104 7.50 1.89 8.55
N GLU A 105 8.04 2.15 7.35
CA GLU A 105 7.96 1.26 6.19
C GLU A 105 8.98 0.10 6.22
N LEU A 106 10.06 0.21 7.01
CA LEU A 106 11.13 -0.78 7.01
C LEU A 106 10.64 -2.17 7.46
N PRO A 107 9.92 -2.32 8.60
CA PRO A 107 9.50 -3.65 9.08
C PRO A 107 8.58 -4.38 8.11
N ARG A 108 7.63 -3.66 7.49
CA ARG A 108 6.75 -4.21 6.44
C ARG A 108 7.55 -4.73 5.27
N LYS A 109 8.53 -3.95 4.78
CA LYS A 109 9.39 -4.33 3.66
C LYS A 109 10.33 -5.49 4.01
N THR A 110 10.79 -5.59 5.25
CA THR A 110 11.58 -6.73 5.73
C THR A 110 10.75 -8.01 5.76
N LEU A 111 9.51 -7.96 6.29
CA LEU A 111 8.60 -9.10 6.21
C LEU A 111 8.26 -9.46 4.77
N HIS A 112 8.02 -8.46 3.91
CA HIS A 112 7.71 -8.69 2.51
C HIS A 112 8.85 -9.40 1.78
N SER A 113 10.10 -8.97 2.01
CA SER A 113 11.30 -9.58 1.43
C SER A 113 11.57 -10.99 1.97
N SER A 114 11.31 -11.24 3.26
CA SER A 114 11.57 -12.55 3.88
C SER A 114 10.70 -13.65 3.29
N ILE A 115 9.50 -13.33 2.82
CA ILE A 115 8.58 -14.30 2.22
C ILE A 115 9.16 -14.92 0.94
N GLY A 116 9.97 -14.18 0.16
CA GLY A 116 10.66 -14.76 -1.01
C GLY A 116 11.55 -15.95 -0.63
N PHE A 117 12.26 -15.86 0.50
CA PHE A 117 13.06 -16.98 1.01
C PHE A 117 12.19 -18.14 1.51
N ILE A 118 11.06 -17.84 2.16
CA ILE A 118 10.11 -18.86 2.60
C ILE A 118 9.54 -19.62 1.40
N VAL A 119 9.14 -18.93 0.34
CA VAL A 119 8.64 -19.54 -0.90
C VAL A 119 9.72 -20.44 -1.51
N PHE A 120 10.96 -19.96 -1.58
CA PHE A 120 12.08 -20.76 -2.08
C PHE A 120 12.30 -22.03 -1.23
N TYR A 121 12.24 -21.91 0.09
CA TYR A 121 12.33 -23.06 1.01
C TYR A 121 11.17 -24.05 0.81
N LEU A 122 9.92 -23.58 0.78
CA LEU A 122 8.76 -24.44 0.58
C LEU A 122 8.78 -25.15 -0.78
N TYR A 123 9.25 -24.45 -1.81
CA TYR A 123 9.47 -25.00 -3.15
C TYR A 123 10.55 -26.09 -3.14
N SER A 124 11.68 -25.87 -2.46
CA SER A 124 12.76 -26.85 -2.33
C SER A 124 12.33 -28.15 -1.61
N ARG A 125 11.33 -28.06 -0.73
CA ARG A 125 10.74 -29.21 -0.02
C ARG A 125 9.65 -29.91 -0.81
N ASP A 126 9.40 -29.45 -2.03
CA ASP A 126 8.32 -29.94 -2.90
C ASP A 126 6.94 -29.92 -2.24
N THR A 127 6.69 -28.90 -1.42
CA THR A 127 5.40 -28.75 -0.74
C THR A 127 4.29 -28.57 -1.77
N ASP A 128 3.12 -29.17 -1.53
CA ASP A 128 1.95 -29.06 -2.41
C ASP A 128 1.43 -27.60 -2.44
N PRO A 129 1.38 -26.95 -3.62
CA PRO A 129 0.86 -25.58 -3.75
C PRO A 129 -0.62 -25.46 -3.32
N ILE A 130 -1.44 -26.51 -3.46
CA ILE A 130 -2.84 -26.51 -3.06
C ILE A 130 -2.96 -26.43 -1.53
N LEU A 131 -2.13 -27.20 -0.82
CA LEU A 131 -2.07 -27.16 0.63
C LEU A 131 -1.68 -25.77 1.13
N ILE A 132 -0.64 -25.17 0.54
CA ILE A 132 -0.20 -23.80 0.88
C ILE A 132 -1.33 -22.81 0.61
N ARG A 133 -1.96 -22.87 -0.56
CA ARG A 133 -3.10 -22.01 -0.93
C ARG A 133 -4.22 -22.10 0.10
N ASN A 134 -4.58 -23.31 0.54
CA ASN A 134 -5.67 -23.50 1.50
C ASN A 134 -5.34 -22.85 2.86
N TYR A 135 -4.10 -22.95 3.35
CA TYR A 135 -3.68 -22.23 4.55
C TYR A 135 -3.72 -20.71 4.36
N LEU A 136 -3.33 -20.20 3.18
CA LEU A 136 -3.43 -18.77 2.87
C LEU A 136 -4.88 -18.30 2.79
N VAL A 137 -5.81 -19.11 2.28
CA VAL A 137 -7.26 -18.81 2.25
C VAL A 137 -7.82 -18.71 3.67
N ILE A 138 -7.46 -19.65 4.56
CA ILE A 138 -7.86 -19.59 5.97
C ILE A 138 -7.34 -18.29 6.61
N ALA A 139 -6.06 -17.96 6.38
CA ALA A 139 -5.47 -16.71 6.86
C ALA A 139 -6.15 -15.47 6.27
N PHE A 140 -6.51 -15.49 4.98
CA PHE A 140 -7.21 -14.41 4.30
C PHE A 140 -8.58 -14.15 4.91
N ILE A 141 -9.38 -15.20 5.12
CA ILE A 141 -10.71 -15.08 5.73
C ILE A 141 -10.59 -14.51 7.15
N PHE A 142 -9.66 -15.06 7.95
CA PHE A 142 -9.44 -14.61 9.32
C PHE A 142 -8.98 -13.15 9.39
N ILE A 143 -7.95 -12.77 8.63
CA ILE A 143 -7.38 -11.41 8.66
C ILE A 143 -8.41 -10.41 8.12
N SER A 144 -9.09 -10.71 7.02
CA SER A 144 -10.15 -9.85 6.47
C SER A 144 -11.31 -9.65 7.45
N ALA A 145 -11.71 -10.70 8.19
CA ALA A 145 -12.75 -10.58 9.21
C ALA A 145 -12.31 -9.66 10.37
N VAL A 146 -11.08 -9.82 10.87
CA VAL A 146 -10.53 -8.93 11.90
C VAL A 146 -10.43 -7.50 11.38
N ASP A 147 -9.99 -7.31 10.13
CA ASP A 147 -9.86 -5.99 9.52
C ASP A 147 -11.22 -5.30 9.31
N ALA A 148 -12.27 -6.06 9.00
CA ALA A 148 -13.64 -5.54 8.94
C ALA A 148 -14.16 -5.12 10.33
N LEU A 149 -13.95 -5.96 11.35
CA LEU A 149 -14.38 -5.68 12.72
C LEU A 149 -13.69 -4.44 13.32
N ARG A 150 -12.45 -4.15 12.92
CA ARG A 150 -11.73 -2.97 13.39
C ARG A 150 -12.45 -1.67 12.99
N PHE A 151 -13.16 -1.65 11.85
CA PHE A 151 -13.88 -0.46 11.40
C PHE A 151 -15.19 -0.26 12.18
N SER A 152 -15.75 -1.33 12.75
CA SER A 152 -16.97 -1.25 13.56
C SER A 152 -16.70 -0.79 15.00
N ASN A 153 -15.51 -1.05 15.57
CA ASN A 153 -15.23 -0.76 16.98
C ASN A 153 -13.87 -0.09 17.18
N ARG A 154 -13.88 1.13 17.73
CA ARG A 154 -12.69 1.94 17.98
C ARG A 154 -11.73 1.33 19.00
N THR A 155 -12.24 0.55 19.96
CA THR A 155 -11.40 -0.18 20.92
C THR A 155 -10.64 -1.31 20.24
N ILE A 156 -11.30 -2.06 19.36
CA ILE A 156 -10.68 -3.11 18.55
C ILE A 156 -9.64 -2.49 17.61
N ASN A 157 -9.95 -1.36 16.96
CA ASN A 157 -8.98 -0.67 16.11
C ASN A 157 -7.74 -0.22 16.90
N ASN A 158 -7.91 0.38 18.08
CA ASN A 158 -6.78 0.81 18.90
C ASN A 158 -5.92 -0.37 19.37
N LEU A 159 -6.54 -1.50 19.72
CA LEU A 159 -5.82 -2.73 20.07
C LEU A 159 -5.06 -3.30 18.87
N TYR A 160 -5.71 -3.35 17.70
CA TYR A 160 -5.12 -3.81 16.46
C TYR A 160 -3.92 -2.95 16.06
N ILE A 161 -4.05 -1.62 16.09
CA ILE A 161 -2.95 -0.69 15.81
C ILE A 161 -1.81 -0.86 16.83
N LYS A 162 -2.12 -1.14 18.10
CA LYS A 162 -1.09 -1.36 19.13
C LYS A 162 -0.21 -2.59 18.81
N PHE A 163 -0.80 -3.67 18.32
CA PHE A 163 -0.07 -4.91 18.02
C PHE A 163 0.49 -4.96 16.58
N CYS A 164 -0.32 -4.57 15.59
CA CYS A 164 -0.01 -4.70 14.17
C CYS A 164 0.41 -3.38 13.50
N GLY A 165 0.30 -2.24 14.20
CA GLY A 165 0.50 -0.92 13.61
C GLY A 165 1.93 -0.63 13.13
N PHE A 166 2.92 -1.43 13.55
CA PHE A 166 4.28 -1.36 13.02
C PHE A 166 4.42 -1.96 11.60
N LEU A 167 3.43 -2.74 11.16
CA LEU A 167 3.34 -3.32 9.81
C LEU A 167 2.41 -2.54 8.88
N MET A 168 1.63 -1.61 9.42
CA MET A 168 0.60 -0.86 8.69
C MET A 168 1.08 0.51 8.25
N ARG A 169 0.65 0.95 7.05
CA ARG A 169 0.80 2.35 6.63
C ARG A 169 -0.14 3.26 7.43
N ASP A 170 0.18 4.54 7.55
CA ASP A 170 -0.62 5.47 8.37
C ASP A 170 -2.06 5.63 7.87
N ILE A 171 -2.29 5.60 6.54
CA ILE A 171 -3.64 5.66 5.97
C ILE A 171 -4.43 4.35 6.19
N GLU A 172 -3.74 3.22 6.37
CA GLU A 172 -4.34 1.91 6.63
C GLU A 172 -4.85 1.78 8.07
N LYS A 173 -4.40 2.65 8.98
CA LYS A 173 -4.85 2.68 10.38
C LYS A 173 -6.23 3.32 10.55
N THR A 174 -6.70 4.06 9.56
CA THR A 174 -7.92 4.88 9.68
C THR A 174 -8.89 4.73 8.52
N GLU A 175 -8.42 4.60 7.28
CA GLU A 175 -9.27 4.78 6.10
C GLU A 175 -9.20 3.62 5.09
N LYS A 176 -8.09 2.90 5.00
CA LYS A 176 -7.89 1.80 4.04
C LYS A 176 -7.71 0.45 4.70
N TYR A 177 -8.21 -0.60 4.07
CA TYR A 177 -7.92 -1.99 4.46
C TYR A 177 -6.42 -2.29 4.53
N ASN A 178 -6.04 -3.23 5.40
CA ASN A 178 -4.63 -3.61 5.58
C ASN A 178 -4.03 -4.20 4.29
N GLY A 179 -2.82 -3.74 3.92
CA GLY A 179 -2.07 -4.22 2.75
C GLY A 179 -1.79 -5.73 2.74
N VAL A 180 -1.84 -6.40 3.90
CA VAL A 180 -1.71 -7.87 4.01
C VAL A 180 -2.85 -8.60 3.31
N ILE A 181 -4.06 -8.03 3.28
CA ILE A 181 -5.22 -8.64 2.61
C ILE A 181 -4.97 -8.73 1.10
N TYR A 182 -4.48 -7.65 0.49
CA TYR A 182 -4.12 -7.62 -0.92
C TYR A 182 -2.96 -8.57 -1.24
N TYR A 183 -1.98 -8.66 -0.33
CA TYR A 183 -0.88 -9.61 -0.45
C TYR A 183 -1.35 -11.07 -0.47
N LEU A 184 -2.21 -11.45 0.48
CA LEU A 184 -2.78 -12.78 0.53
C LEU A 184 -3.61 -13.08 -0.72
N ALA A 185 -4.43 -12.14 -1.17
CA ALA A 185 -5.19 -12.27 -2.40
C ALA A 185 -4.29 -12.46 -3.64
N GLY A 186 -3.19 -11.72 -3.74
CA GLY A 186 -2.20 -11.87 -4.81
C GLY A 186 -1.53 -13.25 -4.80
N CYS A 187 -1.09 -13.73 -3.64
CA CYS A 187 -0.50 -15.06 -3.49
C CYS A 187 -1.50 -16.19 -3.78
N ILE A 188 -2.73 -16.10 -3.26
CA ILE A 188 -3.80 -17.06 -3.52
C ILE A 188 -4.12 -17.10 -5.02
N GLY A 189 -4.27 -15.93 -5.65
CA GLY A 189 -4.52 -15.83 -7.08
C GLY A 189 -3.38 -16.44 -7.89
N ALA A 190 -2.13 -16.15 -7.56
CA ALA A 190 -0.97 -16.73 -8.23
C ALA A 190 -0.94 -18.27 -8.12
N LEU A 191 -1.17 -18.82 -6.92
CA LEU A 191 -1.23 -20.27 -6.66
C LEU A 191 -2.45 -20.96 -7.27
N THR A 192 -3.48 -20.21 -7.65
CA THR A 192 -4.70 -20.76 -8.25
C THR A 192 -4.64 -20.73 -9.78
N ILE A 193 -4.07 -19.66 -10.35
CA ILE A 193 -4.08 -19.40 -11.79
C ILE A 193 -2.88 -20.03 -12.49
N PHE A 194 -1.71 -20.05 -11.84
CA PHE A 194 -0.46 -20.43 -12.49
C PHE A 194 0.07 -21.78 -12.04
N PRO A 195 0.80 -22.49 -12.93
CA PRO A 195 1.64 -23.63 -12.55
C PRO A 195 2.56 -23.32 -11.38
N LYS A 196 2.87 -24.35 -10.57
CA LYS A 196 3.68 -24.26 -9.35
C LYS A 196 4.93 -23.39 -9.49
N ASP A 197 5.71 -23.60 -10.54
CA ASP A 197 6.97 -22.88 -10.77
C ASP A 197 6.75 -21.39 -11.03
N ILE A 198 5.76 -21.08 -11.88
CA ILE A 198 5.42 -19.71 -12.27
C ILE A 198 4.77 -18.98 -11.09
N ALA A 199 3.88 -19.67 -10.35
CA ALA A 199 3.27 -19.15 -9.13
C ALA A 199 4.36 -18.80 -8.10
N ALA A 200 5.27 -19.72 -7.80
CA ALA A 200 6.36 -19.51 -6.86
C ALA A 200 7.25 -18.32 -7.27
N LEU A 201 7.69 -18.28 -8.54
CA LEU A 201 8.55 -17.20 -9.02
C LEU A 201 7.83 -15.85 -9.04
N SER A 202 6.54 -15.81 -9.40
CA SER A 202 5.77 -14.56 -9.38
C SER A 202 5.65 -13.95 -7.97
N ILE A 203 5.52 -14.80 -6.95
CA ILE A 203 5.51 -14.36 -5.53
C ILE A 203 6.90 -13.92 -5.08
N ILE A 204 7.97 -14.59 -5.54
CA ILE A 204 9.35 -14.16 -5.30
C ILE A 204 9.62 -12.79 -5.96
N ILE A 205 9.14 -12.56 -7.19
CA ILE A 205 9.21 -11.27 -7.87
C ILE A 205 8.49 -10.20 -7.05
N LEU A 206 7.27 -10.47 -6.57
CA LEU A 206 6.59 -9.57 -5.65
C LEU A 206 7.46 -9.25 -4.42
N ALA A 207 8.08 -10.25 -3.79
CA ALA A 207 8.86 -10.06 -2.57
C ALA A 207 10.15 -9.24 -2.80
N TRP A 208 10.93 -9.57 -3.82
CA TRP A 208 12.27 -9.04 -4.03
C TRP A 208 12.32 -7.86 -5.00
N CYS A 209 11.53 -7.87 -6.09
CA CYS A 209 11.52 -6.75 -7.03
C CYS A 209 10.85 -5.50 -6.44
N ASP A 210 9.74 -5.64 -5.69
CA ASP A 210 9.07 -4.49 -5.04
C ASP A 210 9.98 -3.83 -4.00
N THR A 211 10.65 -4.65 -3.19
CA THR A 211 11.56 -4.15 -2.15
C THR A 211 12.80 -3.51 -2.76
N ALA A 212 13.38 -4.10 -3.81
CA ALA A 212 14.49 -3.52 -4.56
C ALA A 212 14.09 -2.20 -5.22
N ALA A 213 12.96 -2.14 -5.92
CA ALA A 213 12.48 -0.93 -6.59
C ALA A 213 12.26 0.21 -5.61
N SER A 214 11.64 -0.07 -4.46
CA SER A 214 11.42 0.95 -3.44
C SER A 214 12.72 1.38 -2.74
N TYR A 215 13.68 0.48 -2.54
CA TYR A 215 14.97 0.83 -1.94
C TYR A 215 15.82 1.68 -2.89
N ILE A 216 16.07 1.17 -4.09
CA ILE A 216 16.88 1.80 -5.14
C ILE A 216 16.21 3.11 -5.62
N GLY A 217 14.90 3.10 -5.80
CA GLY A 217 14.13 4.29 -6.18
C GLY A 217 14.14 5.39 -5.12
N ARG A 218 14.24 5.07 -3.82
CA ARG A 218 14.39 6.10 -2.78
C ARG A 218 15.78 6.72 -2.74
N ILE A 219 16.82 5.92 -2.99
CA ILE A 219 18.21 6.39 -2.94
C ILE A 219 18.62 7.13 -4.22
N TRP A 220 18.24 6.62 -5.40
CA TRP A 220 18.70 7.15 -6.68
C TRP A 220 17.57 7.67 -7.60
N GLY A 221 16.30 7.55 -7.20
CA GLY A 221 15.16 7.95 -8.02
C GLY A 221 14.99 9.46 -8.20
N HIS A 222 15.80 10.31 -7.53
CA HIS A 222 15.86 11.75 -7.81
C HIS A 222 16.88 12.12 -8.89
N TYR A 223 17.83 11.22 -9.20
CA TYR A 223 18.80 11.41 -10.28
C TYR A 223 18.29 10.86 -11.62
N THR A 224 17.14 10.19 -11.63
CA THR A 224 16.62 9.48 -12.81
C THR A 224 15.22 9.95 -13.18
N PHE A 225 14.80 9.60 -14.39
CA PHE A 225 13.47 9.90 -14.90
C PHE A 225 12.38 9.29 -14.00
N ARG A 226 11.29 10.04 -13.79
CA ARG A 226 10.10 9.57 -13.08
C ARG A 226 8.92 9.43 -14.03
N PHE A 227 8.26 8.28 -13.94
CA PHE A 227 7.08 7.96 -14.71
C PHE A 227 5.84 8.69 -14.15
N LYS A 228 4.75 8.73 -14.93
CA LYS A 228 3.50 9.43 -14.56
C LYS A 228 2.84 8.86 -13.29
N ASN A 229 3.06 7.58 -13.01
CA ASN A 229 2.61 6.88 -11.79
C ASN A 229 3.48 7.19 -10.55
N GLY A 230 4.50 8.05 -10.67
CA GLY A 230 5.42 8.40 -9.58
C GLY A 230 6.56 7.41 -9.34
N LYS A 231 6.59 6.27 -10.06
CA LYS A 231 7.68 5.30 -10.05
C LYS A 231 8.90 5.88 -10.77
N SER A 232 10.10 5.42 -10.44
CA SER A 232 11.37 5.99 -10.95
C SER A 232 12.11 4.98 -11.81
N LEU A 233 12.82 5.44 -12.84
CA LEU A 233 13.65 4.59 -13.68
C LEU A 233 14.71 3.85 -12.87
N ALA A 234 15.32 4.48 -11.85
CA ALA A 234 16.22 3.79 -10.93
C ALA A 234 15.53 2.60 -10.23
N GLY A 235 14.32 2.81 -9.70
CA GLY A 235 13.54 1.76 -9.05
C GLY A 235 13.21 0.62 -10.02
N THR A 236 12.73 0.93 -11.22
CA THR A 236 12.43 -0.07 -12.25
C THR A 236 13.66 -0.87 -12.68
N LEU A 237 14.82 -0.21 -12.88
CA LEU A 237 16.08 -0.91 -13.14
C LEU A 237 16.49 -1.81 -11.96
N GLY A 238 16.24 -1.37 -10.74
CA GLY A 238 16.40 -2.19 -9.53
C GLY A 238 15.50 -3.44 -9.52
N ALA A 239 14.23 -3.28 -9.89
CA ALA A 239 13.32 -4.42 -10.08
C ALA A 239 13.80 -5.35 -11.20
N MET A 240 14.35 -4.81 -12.29
CA MET A 240 14.88 -5.62 -13.39
C MET A 240 16.08 -6.45 -12.98
N THR A 241 17.03 -5.87 -12.26
CA THR A 241 18.22 -6.60 -11.79
C THR A 241 17.85 -7.69 -10.78
N PHE A 242 16.98 -7.38 -9.81
CA PHE A 242 16.52 -8.37 -8.84
C PHE A 242 15.57 -9.41 -9.46
N GLY A 243 14.82 -9.06 -10.50
CA GLY A 243 14.00 -10.01 -11.25
C GLY A 243 14.89 -11.00 -12.01
N ALA A 244 15.95 -10.53 -12.65
CA ALA A 244 16.94 -11.38 -13.29
C ALA A 244 17.64 -12.28 -12.27
N LEU A 245 18.09 -11.72 -11.14
CA LEU A 245 18.70 -12.50 -10.07
C LEU A 245 17.73 -13.56 -9.52
N SER A 246 16.45 -13.23 -9.35
CA SER A 246 15.41 -14.18 -8.93
C SER A 246 15.27 -15.32 -9.93
N GLY A 247 15.19 -15.02 -11.23
CA GLY A 247 15.12 -16.03 -12.29
C GLY A 247 16.37 -16.91 -12.33
N LEU A 248 17.56 -16.32 -12.14
CA LEU A 248 18.82 -17.04 -12.10
C LEU A 248 18.91 -17.97 -10.89
N LEU A 249 18.53 -17.48 -9.71
CA LEU A 249 18.49 -18.28 -8.48
C LEU A 249 17.43 -19.39 -8.58
N PHE A 250 16.29 -19.12 -9.22
CA PHE A 250 15.23 -20.12 -9.35
C PHE A 250 15.61 -21.21 -10.36
N TRP A 251 15.78 -20.88 -11.64
CA TRP A 251 16.04 -21.85 -12.71
C TRP A 251 17.48 -22.29 -12.86
N GLY A 252 18.44 -21.44 -12.45
CA GLY A 252 19.86 -21.77 -12.48
C GLY A 252 20.35 -22.53 -11.24
N SER A 253 19.51 -22.70 -10.21
CA SER A 253 19.90 -23.50 -9.05
C SER A 253 19.86 -25.00 -9.34
N ASP A 254 20.80 -25.72 -8.72
CA ASP A 254 20.78 -27.19 -8.66
C ASP A 254 19.46 -27.74 -8.11
N LEU A 255 18.71 -26.94 -7.34
CA LEU A 255 17.40 -27.34 -6.81
C LEU A 255 16.38 -27.53 -7.92
N PHE A 256 16.31 -26.61 -8.89
CA PHE A 256 15.43 -26.76 -10.05
C PHE A 256 15.86 -27.94 -10.92
N ILE A 257 17.17 -28.06 -11.19
CA ILE A 257 17.71 -29.16 -11.99
C ILE A 257 17.43 -30.51 -11.30
N ARG A 258 17.73 -30.65 -10.00
CA ARG A 258 17.51 -31.89 -9.24
C ARG A 258 16.04 -32.27 -9.13
N ARG A 259 15.15 -31.28 -8.95
CA ARG A 259 13.68 -31.50 -8.90
C ARG A 259 13.21 -32.25 -10.15
N TYR A 260 13.66 -31.84 -11.34
CA TYR A 260 13.19 -32.40 -12.60
C TYR A 260 14.05 -33.55 -13.15
N VAL A 261 15.36 -33.56 -12.88
CA VAL A 261 16.27 -34.63 -13.32
C VAL A 261 16.20 -35.87 -12.42
N VAL A 262 16.16 -35.70 -11.09
CA VAL A 262 16.25 -36.84 -10.14
C VAL A 262 14.90 -37.52 -9.93
N LYS A 263 13.79 -36.78 -10.03
CA LYS A 263 12.45 -37.38 -9.84
C LYS A 263 11.95 -38.20 -11.03
N GLY A 264 12.75 -38.36 -12.08
CA GLY A 264 12.53 -39.32 -13.16
C GLY A 264 11.08 -39.38 -13.65
N HIS A 265 10.67 -38.43 -14.51
CA HIS A 265 9.43 -38.47 -15.29
C HIS A 265 8.24 -39.18 -14.61
N GLN A 266 7.73 -38.59 -13.51
CA GLN A 266 6.29 -38.76 -13.25
C GLN A 266 5.57 -37.91 -14.29
N ILE A 267 4.75 -38.55 -15.12
CA ILE A 267 4.22 -38.10 -16.43
C ILE A 267 3.44 -36.76 -16.39
N PHE A 268 3.21 -36.16 -15.22
CA PHE A 268 2.34 -35.00 -15.03
C PHE A 268 3.02 -33.68 -14.63
N ASP A 269 4.30 -33.67 -14.20
CA ASP A 269 5.01 -32.44 -13.84
C ASP A 269 6.06 -32.08 -14.92
N THR A 270 5.62 -31.55 -16.06
CA THR A 270 6.55 -30.98 -17.05
C THR A 270 7.19 -29.70 -16.47
N PRO A 271 8.52 -29.50 -16.56
CA PRO A 271 9.14 -28.29 -16.05
C PRO A 271 8.59 -27.05 -16.75
N SER A 272 8.42 -25.96 -16.00
CA SER A 272 7.94 -24.70 -16.61
C SER A 272 8.88 -24.15 -17.67
N TRP A 273 10.15 -24.54 -17.63
CA TRP A 273 11.19 -24.12 -18.54
C TRP A 273 11.93 -25.32 -19.13
N GLN A 274 12.16 -25.28 -20.44
CA GLN A 274 12.96 -26.24 -21.20
C GLN A 274 14.10 -25.51 -21.89
N SER A 275 15.34 -25.92 -21.61
CA SER A 275 16.57 -25.27 -22.11
C SER A 275 16.70 -25.31 -23.64
N GLU A 276 16.11 -26.32 -24.28
CA GLU A 276 16.08 -26.47 -25.74
C GLU A 276 15.27 -25.36 -26.43
N LYS A 277 14.27 -24.80 -25.73
CA LYS A 277 13.34 -23.80 -26.27
C LYS A 277 13.79 -22.37 -26.01
N ILE A 278 14.33 -22.11 -24.82
CA ILE A 278 14.88 -20.80 -24.43
C ILE A 278 16.11 -21.01 -23.55
N SER A 279 17.22 -20.34 -23.88
CA SER A 279 18.44 -20.45 -23.08
C SER A 279 18.30 -19.74 -21.73
N LEU A 280 18.98 -20.25 -20.70
CA LEU A 280 18.92 -19.70 -19.34
C LEU A 280 19.25 -18.19 -19.30
N PRO A 281 20.31 -17.68 -19.97
CA PRO A 281 20.61 -16.24 -19.93
C PRO A 281 19.49 -15.37 -20.50
N VAL A 282 18.85 -15.83 -21.58
CA VAL A 282 17.72 -15.12 -22.19
C VAL A 282 16.51 -15.13 -21.27
N LEU A 283 16.17 -16.29 -20.69
CA LEU A 283 15.08 -16.41 -19.74
C LEU A 283 15.28 -15.50 -18.52
N VAL A 284 16.49 -15.49 -17.97
CA VAL A 284 16.87 -14.64 -16.83
C VAL A 284 16.71 -13.15 -17.17
N LEU A 285 17.18 -12.73 -18.34
CA LEU A 285 17.05 -11.35 -18.79
C LEU A 285 15.57 -10.96 -18.96
N LEU A 286 14.77 -11.82 -19.59
CA LEU A 286 13.33 -11.58 -19.77
C LEU A 286 12.58 -11.57 -18.44
N THR A 287 12.98 -12.41 -17.47
CA THR A 287 12.42 -12.40 -16.11
C THR A 287 12.73 -11.08 -15.41
N GLY A 288 13.93 -10.53 -15.59
CA GLY A 288 14.28 -9.19 -15.15
C GLY A 288 13.35 -8.15 -15.77
N VAL A 289 13.20 -8.14 -17.09
CA VAL A 289 12.27 -7.22 -17.78
C VAL A 289 10.85 -7.33 -17.21
N ILE A 290 10.35 -8.56 -17.01
CA ILE A 290 9.03 -8.79 -16.41
C ILE A 290 8.93 -8.22 -15.00
N GLY A 291 9.97 -8.36 -14.16
CA GLY A 291 10.03 -7.76 -12.83
C GLY A 291 9.91 -6.23 -12.89
N GLY A 292 10.63 -5.59 -13.81
CA GLY A 292 10.55 -4.14 -14.03
C GLY A 292 9.19 -3.68 -14.59
N VAL A 293 8.64 -4.39 -15.57
CA VAL A 293 7.33 -4.05 -16.15
C VAL A 293 6.22 -4.25 -15.12
N SER A 294 6.26 -5.34 -14.35
CA SER A 294 5.26 -5.60 -13.30
C SER A 294 5.31 -4.53 -12.20
N GLU A 295 6.50 -4.03 -11.88
CA GLU A 295 6.63 -2.86 -11.00
C GLU A 295 6.01 -1.61 -11.63
N LEU A 296 6.16 -1.37 -12.93
CA LEU A 296 5.59 -0.17 -13.56
C LEU A 296 4.07 -0.20 -13.73
N ILE A 297 3.46 -1.38 -13.74
CA ILE A 297 2.01 -1.51 -13.89
C ILE A 297 1.31 -0.90 -12.67
N ASP A 298 0.32 -0.06 -12.96
CA ASP A 298 -0.61 0.52 -11.98
C ASP A 298 -2.02 0.33 -12.55
N LEU A 299 -2.75 -0.64 -12.01
CA LEU A 299 -4.10 -0.99 -12.48
C LEU A 299 -5.13 -0.37 -11.55
N TRP A 300 -5.77 0.70 -12.02
CA TRP A 300 -6.96 1.31 -11.39
C TRP A 300 -6.80 1.63 -9.89
N GLY A 301 -5.58 1.91 -9.43
CA GLY A 301 -5.30 2.20 -8.02
C GLY A 301 -5.39 1.00 -7.08
N LEU A 302 -5.35 -0.23 -7.61
CA LEU A 302 -5.19 -1.46 -6.83
C LEU A 302 -3.82 -1.49 -6.13
N ASP A 303 -3.73 -2.19 -5.00
CA ASP A 303 -2.47 -2.31 -4.26
C ASP A 303 -1.49 -3.21 -5.03
N ASP A 304 -0.22 -2.78 -5.10
CA ASP A 304 0.87 -3.49 -5.78
C ASP A 304 1.03 -4.94 -5.29
N ASN A 305 0.69 -5.21 -4.00
CA ASN A 305 0.74 -6.55 -3.42
C ASN A 305 -0.21 -7.55 -4.09
N LEU A 306 -1.29 -7.07 -4.71
CA LEU A 306 -2.21 -7.88 -5.50
C LEU A 306 -1.77 -7.93 -6.97
N VAL A 307 -1.38 -6.77 -7.52
CA VAL A 307 -1.15 -6.60 -8.97
C VAL A 307 0.14 -7.27 -9.42
N ILE A 308 1.26 -7.05 -8.72
CA ILE A 308 2.58 -7.52 -9.15
C ILE A 308 2.64 -9.04 -9.36
N PRO A 309 2.23 -9.91 -8.41
CA PRO A 309 2.35 -11.35 -8.61
C PRO A 309 1.45 -11.86 -9.75
N LEU A 310 0.27 -11.27 -9.92
CA LEU A 310 -0.65 -11.64 -10.99
C LEU A 310 -0.15 -11.18 -12.36
N ALA A 311 0.39 -9.96 -12.46
CA ALA A 311 0.97 -9.42 -13.67
C ALA A 311 2.24 -10.19 -14.06
N ALA A 312 3.16 -10.38 -13.12
CA ALA A 312 4.40 -11.12 -13.35
C ALA A 312 4.13 -12.57 -13.74
N GLY A 313 3.23 -13.25 -13.01
CA GLY A 313 2.82 -14.63 -13.33
C GLY A 313 2.19 -14.74 -14.72
N SER A 314 1.33 -13.79 -15.10
CA SER A 314 0.71 -13.76 -16.42
C SER A 314 1.76 -13.59 -17.53
N MET A 315 2.68 -12.65 -17.37
CA MET A 315 3.75 -12.42 -18.35
C MET A 315 4.68 -13.61 -18.47
N LEU A 316 5.10 -14.22 -17.34
CA LEU A 316 5.92 -15.42 -17.33
C LEU A 316 5.22 -16.60 -18.00
N TRP A 317 3.94 -16.79 -17.72
CA TRP A 317 3.14 -17.86 -18.31
C TRP A 317 2.98 -17.69 -19.82
N ILE A 318 2.65 -16.47 -20.28
CA ILE A 318 2.57 -16.16 -21.71
C ILE A 318 3.93 -16.36 -22.39
N LEU A 319 5.01 -15.89 -21.77
CA LEU A 319 6.37 -16.03 -22.28
C LEU A 319 6.73 -17.51 -22.48
N LEU A 320 6.60 -18.32 -21.43
CA LEU A 320 6.97 -19.74 -21.45
C LEU A 320 6.05 -20.55 -22.37
N LYS A 321 4.76 -20.20 -22.47
CA LYS A 321 3.84 -20.77 -23.46
C LYS A 321 4.23 -20.41 -24.90
N GLY A 322 4.62 -19.16 -25.14
CA GLY A 322 5.05 -18.71 -26.46
C GLY A 322 6.24 -19.51 -26.99
N PHE A 323 7.21 -19.82 -26.13
CA PHE A 323 8.36 -20.66 -26.49
C PHE A 323 8.04 -22.16 -26.53
N SER A 324 7.02 -22.64 -25.79
CA SER A 324 6.63 -24.06 -25.78
C SER A 324 5.76 -24.52 -26.94
N GLY A 325 5.12 -23.59 -27.66
CA GLY A 325 4.21 -23.89 -28.77
C GLY A 325 2.79 -24.15 -28.28
N LEU A 326 1.78 -23.72 -29.07
CA LEU A 326 0.36 -23.81 -28.70
C LEU A 326 -0.21 -25.24 -28.56
N SER A 327 0.54 -26.29 -28.88
CA SER A 327 0.07 -27.68 -28.81
C SER A 327 -0.03 -28.25 -27.38
N ASP A 328 0.65 -27.65 -26.40
CA ASP A 328 0.64 -28.11 -24.99
C ASP A 328 -0.50 -27.50 -24.15
N VAL A 329 -1.42 -26.75 -24.77
CA VAL A 329 -2.49 -25.99 -24.08
C VAL A 329 -3.46 -26.90 -23.31
N GLY A 330 -3.64 -28.16 -23.73
CA GLY A 330 -4.55 -29.11 -23.07
C GLY A 330 -4.01 -29.75 -21.78
N SER A 331 -2.69 -29.78 -21.57
CA SER A 331 -2.07 -30.49 -20.44
C SER A 331 -2.20 -29.73 -19.11
N TRP A 332 -2.13 -28.40 -19.15
CA TRP A 332 -2.02 -27.57 -17.95
C TRP A 332 -3.36 -27.06 -17.39
N ILE A 333 -4.45 -27.18 -18.14
CA ILE A 333 -5.80 -26.75 -17.70
C ILE A 333 -6.43 -27.80 -16.76
N GLY A 334 -5.86 -29.01 -16.67
CA GLY A 334 -6.38 -30.13 -15.89
C GLY A 334 -6.13 -30.10 -14.38
N ILE A 335 -5.58 -29.02 -13.80
CA ILE A 335 -5.27 -28.91 -12.36
C ILE A 335 -5.92 -27.65 -11.74
N VAL A 336 -7.18 -27.38 -12.08
CA VAL A 336 -8.02 -26.41 -11.35
C VAL A 336 -8.86 -27.14 -10.32
#